data_AF-U5TZY7-F1
#
_entry.id   AF-U5TZY7-F1
#
_cell.length_a   1.000
_cell.length_b   1.000
_cell.length_c   1.000
_cell.angle_alpha   90.00
_cell.angle_beta   90.00
_cell.angle_gamma   90.00
#
_symmetry.space_group_name_H-M   'P 1'
#
loop_
_entity.id
_entity.type
_entity.pdbx_description
1 polymer ?
#
loop_
_entity_poly.entity_id
_entity_poly.type
_entity_poly.pdbx_seq_one_letter_code
_entity_poly.pdbx_strand_id
1 'polypeptide(L)'
;HATASNKEVEVILEKTVPVADELNLYSLSFDDFSLSDEEMVLASVSMFLELGLVKRFNIEKETLYRFLITVRRNYRDVPYHNWRHAFNVAQVMFAILMGCEMKGTFSDLEVLGMFVGCL
;
A
#
# COMPACT_ATOMS: atom_id res chain seq x y z
N HIS A 1 11.76 13.34 -10.66
CA HIS A 1 10.97 12.73 -9.59
C HIS A 1 11.37 13.33 -8.25
N ALA A 2 10.40 13.65 -7.40
CA ALA A 2 10.66 14.22 -6.09
C ALA A 2 10.59 13.13 -5.02
N THR A 3 11.67 12.93 -4.27
CA THR A 3 11.73 12.00 -3.13
C THR A 3 11.02 12.62 -1.93
N ALA A 4 10.37 11.78 -1.10
CA ALA A 4 9.77 12.22 0.17
C ALA A 4 10.81 12.88 1.08
N SER A 5 10.41 13.98 1.73
CA SER A 5 11.27 14.69 2.69
C SER A 5 11.34 13.93 4.02
N ASN A 6 12.44 14.07 4.77
CA ASN A 6 12.59 13.40 6.07
C ASN A 6 11.47 13.76 7.05
N LYS A 7 11.09 15.04 7.10
CA LYS A 7 10.02 15.54 7.97
C LYS A 7 8.67 14.86 7.69
N GLU A 8 8.34 14.63 6.42
CA GLU A 8 7.08 13.96 6.03
C GLU A 8 7.09 12.49 6.43
N VAL A 9 8.24 11.82 6.25
CA VAL A 9 8.43 10.43 6.67
C VAL A 9 8.32 10.31 8.18
N GLU A 10 8.98 11.18 8.95
CA GLU A 10 8.90 11.22 10.42
C GLU A 10 7.44 11.37 10.91
N VAL A 11 6.68 12.30 10.33
CA VAL A 11 5.27 12.54 10.71
C VAL A 11 4.41 11.30 10.48
N ILE A 12 4.54 10.62 9.35
CA ILE A 12 3.74 9.43 9.05
C ILE A 12 4.23 8.22 9.87
N LEU A 13 5.53 8.11 10.16
CA LEU A 13 6.11 7.03 10.97
C LEU A 13 5.57 6.96 12.41
N GLU A 14 5.19 8.11 12.98
CA GLU A 14 4.58 8.23 14.31
C GLU A 14 3.10 7.81 14.34
N LYS A 15 2.45 7.69 13.17
CA LYS A 15 1.05 7.30 13.08
C LYS A 15 0.88 5.79 13.26
N THR A 16 -0.26 5.42 13.84
CA THR A 16 -0.65 4.03 13.98
C THR A 16 -1.06 3.46 12.63
N VAL A 17 -0.51 2.31 12.28
CA VAL A 17 -0.93 1.58 11.08
C VAL A 17 -2.27 0.92 11.38
N PRO A 18 -3.33 1.19 10.60
CA PRO A 18 -4.65 0.59 10.81
C PRO A 18 -4.61 -0.91 10.50
N VAL A 19 -5.46 -1.67 11.17
CA VAL A 19 -5.59 -3.11 10.89
C VAL A 19 -6.33 -3.27 9.56
N ALA A 20 -5.84 -4.17 8.69
CA ALA A 20 -6.42 -4.35 7.36
C ALA A 20 -7.91 -4.74 7.37
N ASP A 21 -8.33 -5.51 8.39
CA ASP A 21 -9.72 -5.92 8.59
C ASP A 21 -10.63 -4.74 8.99
N GLU A 22 -10.15 -3.83 9.84
CA GLU A 22 -10.89 -2.61 10.24
C GLU A 22 -11.18 -1.70 9.04
N LEU A 23 -10.31 -1.75 8.03
CA LEU A 23 -10.46 -1.03 6.77
C LEU A 23 -11.17 -1.84 5.67
N ASN A 24 -11.60 -3.08 5.96
CA ASN A 24 -12.23 -3.98 4.99
C ASN A 24 -11.37 -4.22 3.73
N LEU A 25 -10.02 -4.20 3.85
CA LEU A 25 -9.11 -4.30 2.69
C LEU A 25 -9.14 -5.67 2.00
N TYR A 26 -9.61 -6.72 2.68
CA TYR A 26 -9.73 -8.06 2.11
C TYR A 26 -10.90 -8.18 1.12
N SER A 27 -11.83 -7.22 1.13
CA SER A 27 -13.06 -7.29 0.33
C SER A 27 -12.85 -6.73 -1.08
N LEU A 28 -13.40 -7.43 -2.08
CA LEU A 28 -13.55 -6.91 -3.44
C LEU A 28 -14.61 -5.80 -3.55
N SER A 29 -15.37 -5.56 -2.47
CA SER A 29 -16.32 -4.46 -2.34
C SER A 29 -15.81 -3.35 -1.42
N PHE A 30 -14.49 -3.30 -1.19
CA PHE A 30 -13.85 -2.18 -0.52
C PHE A 30 -14.18 -0.85 -1.21
N ASP A 31 -14.32 0.21 -0.41
CA ASP A 31 -14.59 1.56 -0.86
C ASP A 31 -13.61 2.53 -0.21
N ASP A 32 -13.03 3.40 -1.03
CA ASP A 32 -11.94 4.28 -0.62
C ASP A 32 -12.40 5.70 -0.25
N PHE A 33 -13.69 6.03 -0.41
CA PHE A 33 -14.20 7.40 -0.23
C PHE A 33 -13.95 7.99 1.16
N SER A 34 -13.84 7.16 2.20
CA SER A 34 -13.57 7.62 3.57
C SER A 34 -12.09 7.85 3.89
N LEU A 35 -11.16 7.40 3.02
CA LEU A 35 -9.72 7.51 3.28
C LEU A 35 -9.13 8.78 2.68
N SER A 36 -8.34 9.50 3.48
CA SER A 36 -7.40 10.51 3.01
C SER A 36 -6.19 9.88 2.32
N ASP A 37 -5.46 10.67 1.52
CA ASP A 37 -4.22 10.22 0.87
C ASP A 37 -3.20 9.64 1.86
N GLU A 38 -3.17 10.15 3.08
CA GLU A 38 -2.25 9.71 4.12
C GLU A 38 -2.71 8.38 4.74
N GLU A 39 -4.01 8.22 4.96
CA GLU A 39 -4.59 6.95 5.39
C GLU A 39 -4.42 5.87 4.32
N MET A 40 -4.45 6.22 3.03
CA MET A 40 -4.11 5.29 1.94
C MET A 40 -2.65 4.83 1.98
N VAL A 41 -1.71 5.71 2.37
CA VAL A 41 -0.31 5.32 2.59
C VAL A 41 -0.22 4.33 3.76
N LEU A 42 -0.89 4.61 4.88
CA LEU A 42 -0.91 3.71 6.04
C LEU A 42 -1.62 2.37 5.75
N ALA A 43 -2.71 2.39 4.99
CA ALA A 43 -3.38 1.19 4.51
C ALA A 43 -2.46 0.37 3.59
N SER A 44 -1.67 1.03 2.75
CA SER A 44 -0.65 0.36 1.93
C SER A 44 0.42 -0.30 2.79
N VAL A 45 0.87 0.34 3.88
CA VAL A 45 1.76 -0.30 4.87
C VAL A 45 1.11 -1.55 5.47
N SER A 46 -0.18 -1.46 5.85
CA SER A 46 -0.94 -2.61 6.37
C SER A 46 -0.94 -3.78 5.38
N MET A 47 -1.20 -3.51 4.09
CA MET A 47 -1.15 -4.53 3.03
C MET A 47 0.25 -5.17 2.89
N PHE A 48 1.33 -4.39 2.96
CA PHE A 48 2.71 -4.93 2.94
C PHE A 48 2.99 -5.87 4.12
N LEU A 49 2.45 -5.55 5.31
CA LEU A 49 2.59 -6.36 6.51
C LEU A 49 1.80 -7.67 6.40
N GLU A 50 0.53 -7.60 5.98
CA GLU A 50 -0.37 -8.76 5.84
C GLU A 50 0.08 -9.72 4.72
N LEU A 51 0.62 -9.18 3.61
CA LEU A 51 1.27 -10.01 2.58
C LEU A 51 2.55 -10.69 3.09
N GLY A 52 3.07 -10.29 4.26
CA GLY A 52 4.30 -10.82 4.85
C GLY A 52 5.58 -10.34 4.16
N LEU A 53 5.48 -9.36 3.26
CA LEU A 53 6.58 -8.89 2.42
C LEU A 53 7.68 -8.20 3.23
N VAL A 54 7.29 -7.42 4.24
CA VAL A 54 8.23 -6.70 5.12
C VAL A 54 9.19 -7.68 5.80
N LYS A 55 8.64 -8.73 6.43
CA LYS A 55 9.42 -9.76 7.11
C LYS A 55 10.22 -10.60 6.12
N ARG A 56 9.61 -10.99 4.99
CA ARG A 56 10.22 -11.89 4.01
C ARG A 56 11.45 -11.28 3.34
N PHE A 57 11.38 -10.00 2.99
CA PHE A 57 12.46 -9.29 2.28
C PHE A 57 13.30 -8.39 3.20
N ASN A 58 13.09 -8.46 4.51
CA ASN A 58 13.77 -7.61 5.50
C ASN A 58 13.70 -6.13 5.14
N ILE A 59 12.51 -5.65 4.77
CA ILE A 59 12.30 -4.26 4.36
C ILE A 59 12.31 -3.39 5.62
N GLU A 60 13.24 -2.44 5.67
CA GLU A 60 13.31 -1.48 6.76
C GLU A 60 12.07 -0.57 6.79
N LYS A 61 11.55 -0.29 7.99
CA LYS A 61 10.33 0.51 8.18
C LYS A 61 10.43 1.87 7.48
N GLU A 62 11.52 2.59 7.69
CA GLU A 62 11.71 3.92 7.08
C GLU A 62 11.78 3.83 5.54
N THR A 63 12.46 2.81 5.01
CA THR A 63 12.52 2.57 3.56
C THR A 63 11.14 2.35 2.96
N LEU A 64 10.28 1.53 3.59
CA LEU A 64 8.92 1.30 3.12
C LEU A 64 8.07 2.58 3.12
N TYR A 65 8.09 3.33 4.23
CA TYR A 65 7.30 4.55 4.36
C TYR A 65 7.76 5.59 3.34
N ARG A 66 9.08 5.79 3.22
CA ARG A 66 9.67 6.70 2.24
C ARG A 66 9.33 6.31 0.81
N PHE A 67 9.34 5.01 0.50
CA PHE A 67 8.91 4.49 -0.81
C PHE A 67 7.46 4.87 -1.11
N LEU A 68 6.52 4.51 -0.24
CA LEU A 68 5.08 4.78 -0.45
C LEU A 68 4.75 6.27 -0.57
N ILE A 69 5.35 7.10 0.30
CA ILE A 69 5.18 8.56 0.24
C ILE A 69 5.76 9.10 -1.07
N THR A 70 6.92 8.60 -1.49
CA THR A 70 7.53 8.99 -2.77
C THR A 70 6.65 8.59 -3.95
N VAL A 71 6.10 7.38 -3.99
CA VAL A 71 5.16 6.94 -5.03
C VAL A 71 3.95 7.88 -5.10
N ARG A 72 3.25 8.08 -3.97
CA ARG A 72 2.09 8.98 -3.87
C ARG A 72 2.39 10.38 -4.39
N ARG A 73 3.54 10.96 -4.02
CA ARG A 73 3.96 12.31 -4.46
C ARG A 73 4.23 12.43 -5.96
N ASN A 74 4.51 11.33 -6.64
CA ASN A 74 4.85 11.34 -8.07
C ASN A 74 3.62 11.09 -8.96
N TYR A 75 2.45 10.79 -8.39
CA TYR A 75 1.18 10.89 -9.11
C TYR A 75 0.75 12.34 -9.29
N ARG A 76 0.17 12.65 -10.45
CA ARG A 76 -0.38 13.97 -10.76
C ARG A 76 -1.84 14.03 -10.32
N ASP A 77 -2.29 15.23 -9.99
CA ASP A 77 -3.70 15.51 -9.73
C ASP A 77 -4.45 15.61 -11.06
N VAL A 78 -4.92 14.46 -11.54
CA VAL A 78 -5.75 14.30 -12.74
C VAL A 78 -7.03 13.55 -12.36
N PRO A 79 -8.12 13.66 -13.13
CA PRO A 79 -9.43 13.16 -12.70
C PRO A 79 -9.52 11.67 -12.36
N TYR A 80 -8.63 10.83 -12.91
CA TYR A 80 -8.70 9.37 -12.70
C TYR A 80 -7.34 8.72 -12.45
N HIS A 81 -6.36 8.87 -13.35
CA HIS A 81 -5.04 8.25 -13.23
C HIS A 81 -4.13 8.95 -12.20
N ASN A 82 -4.57 8.98 -10.95
CA ASN A 82 -3.94 9.63 -9.80
C ASN A 82 -3.61 8.58 -8.70
N TRP A 83 -3.10 9.04 -7.56
CA TRP A 83 -2.71 8.17 -6.44
C TRP A 83 -3.85 7.27 -5.96
N ARG A 84 -5.07 7.81 -5.88
CA ARG A 84 -6.26 7.08 -5.43
C ARG A 84 -6.56 5.89 -6.33
N HIS A 85 -6.42 6.05 -7.65
CA HIS A 85 -6.56 4.94 -8.58
C HIS A 85 -5.49 3.87 -8.39
N ALA A 86 -4.21 4.26 -8.26
CA ALA A 86 -3.12 3.31 -8.01
C ALA A 86 -3.32 2.53 -6.70
N PHE A 87 -3.72 3.24 -5.63
CA PHE A 87 -4.08 2.62 -4.36
C PHE A 87 -5.20 1.58 -4.52
N ASN A 88 -6.27 1.90 -5.25
CA ASN A 88 -7.38 0.96 -5.49
C ASN A 88 -6.94 -0.25 -6.33
N VAL A 89 -6.06 -0.06 -7.33
CA VAL A 89 -5.49 -1.18 -8.10
C VAL A 89 -4.67 -2.09 -7.17
N ALA A 90 -3.87 -1.52 -6.26
CA ALA A 90 -3.12 -2.29 -5.28
C ALA A 90 -4.03 -2.99 -4.25
N GLN A 91 -5.08 -2.33 -3.77
CA GLN A 91 -6.05 -2.93 -2.85
C GLN A 91 -6.79 -4.11 -3.49
N VAL A 92 -7.20 -4.01 -4.76
CA VAL A 92 -7.81 -5.14 -5.47
C VAL A 92 -6.83 -6.31 -5.61
N MET A 93 -5.55 -6.04 -5.93
CA MET A 93 -4.51 -7.08 -5.96
C MET A 93 -4.34 -7.74 -4.58
N PHE A 94 -4.34 -6.94 -3.51
CA PHE A 94 -4.30 -7.45 -2.14
C PHE A 94 -5.52 -8.32 -1.81
N ALA A 95 -6.74 -7.89 -2.14
CA ALA A 95 -7.96 -8.66 -1.93
C ALA A 95 -7.97 -9.97 -2.72
N ILE A 96 -7.45 -9.98 -3.95
CA ILE A 96 -7.27 -11.22 -4.74
C ILE A 96 -6.28 -12.16 -4.05
N LEU A 97 -5.13 -11.66 -3.62
CA LEU A 97 -4.08 -12.48 -3.02
C LEU A 97 -4.51 -13.03 -1.65
N MET A 98 -5.10 -12.19 -0.80
CA MET A 98 -5.40 -12.53 0.59
C MET A 98 -6.86 -12.95 0.79
N GLY A 99 -7.82 -12.15 0.33
CA GLY A 99 -9.26 -12.41 0.50
C GLY A 99 -9.78 -13.58 -0.35
N CYS A 100 -9.26 -13.74 -1.57
CA CYS A 100 -9.56 -14.89 -2.43
C CYS A 100 -8.53 -16.04 -2.29
N GLU A 101 -7.64 -15.97 -1.29
CA GLU A 101 -6.65 -17.01 -0.97
C GLU A 101 -5.68 -17.39 -2.10
N MET A 102 -5.48 -16.50 -3.08
CA MET A 102 -4.62 -16.80 -4.25
C MET A 102 -3.12 -16.69 -3.96
N LYS A 103 -2.70 -16.10 -2.84
CA LYS A 103 -1.29 -15.86 -2.50
C LYS A 103 -0.44 -17.14 -2.58
N GLY A 104 -0.97 -18.28 -2.15
CA GLY A 104 -0.25 -19.57 -2.17
C GLY A 104 0.10 -20.10 -3.56
N THR A 105 -0.45 -19.51 -4.62
CA THR A 105 -0.16 -19.87 -6.02
C THR A 105 1.13 -19.24 -6.53
N PHE A 106 1.58 -18.15 -5.91
CA PHE A 106 2.70 -17.34 -6.38
C PHE A 106 3.87 -17.41 -5.40
N SER A 107 5.09 -17.27 -5.92
CA SER A 107 6.27 -17.05 -5.08
C SER A 107 6.21 -15.68 -4.41
N ASP A 108 6.92 -15.52 -3.27
CA ASP A 108 6.96 -14.23 -2.58
C ASP A 108 7.49 -13.09 -3.46
N LEU A 109 8.38 -13.41 -4.42
CA LEU A 109 8.92 -12.43 -5.35
C LEU A 109 7.88 -11.99 -6.39
N GLU A 110 7.07 -12.92 -6.89
CA GLU A 110 5.94 -12.60 -7.78
C GLU A 110 4.88 -11.78 -7.04
N VAL A 111 4.58 -12.13 -5.78
CA VAL A 111 3.67 -11.33 -4.92
C VAL A 111 4.20 -9.91 -4.74
N LEU A 112 5.48 -9.75 -4.42
CA LEU A 112 6.11 -8.43 -4.31
C LEU A 112 6.01 -7.65 -5.64
N GLY A 113 6.37 -8.30 -6.75
CA GLY A 113 6.36 -7.68 -8.08
C GLY A 113 4.97 -7.25 -8.53
N MET A 114 3.95 -8.09 -8.33
CA MET A 114 2.57 -7.76 -8.64
C MET A 114 2.07 -6.61 -7.77
N PHE A 115 2.27 -6.67 -6.46
CA PHE A 115 1.77 -5.65 -5.54
C PHE A 115 2.45 -4.29 -5.73
N VAL A 116 3.78 -4.27 -5.86
CA VAL A 116 4.52 -3.04 -6.19
C VAL A 116 4.17 -2.53 -7.58
N GLY A 117 3.94 -3.42 -8.56
CA GLY A 117 3.53 -3.04 -9.91
C GLY A 117 2.15 -2.37 -10.00
N CYS A 118 1.32 -2.49 -8.96
CA CYS A 118 0.05 -1.79 -8.85
C CYS A 118 0.17 -0.34 -8.34
N LEU A 119 1.25 -0.03 -7.61
CA LEU A 119 1.49 1.25 -6.94
C LEU A 119 2.28 2.21 -7.83
#